data_AF-A0A3D1Z138-F1
#
_entry.id   AF-A0A3D1Z138-F1
#
_cell.length_a   1.000
_cell.length_b   1.000
_cell.length_c   1.000
_cell.angle_alpha   90.00
_cell.angle_beta   90.00
_cell.angle_gamma   90.00
#
_symmetry.space_group_name_H-M   'P 1'
#
loop_
_entity.id
_entity.type
_entity.pdbx_description
1 polymer ?
#
loop_
_entity_poly.entity_id
_entity_poly.type
_entity_poly.pdbx_seq_one_letter_code
_entity_poly.pdbx_strand_id
1 'polypeptide(L)'
;MPLGQEGLKKVFGSFKYRENPRKRGAVIIDPTWVRAHIVSISTPFGRFPCHSRISHQMESFVREACEEKLVTDIGGIWVARHVLWDPRRSISGHAYGCDIDINVDDGRDGPGGRLNYGGNSHQPAGLLELANNWGFEWGGDWRRNKDGMHFSCIRVIVKKDALITP
;
A
#
# COMPACT_ATOMS: atom_id res chain seq x y z
N MET A 1 -9.68 10.34 -0.65
CA MET A 1 -9.13 10.55 0.72
C MET A 1 -8.93 9.19 1.35
N PRO A 2 -7.82 8.98 2.09
CA PRO A 2 -7.43 7.66 2.55
C PRO A 2 -8.43 7.20 3.61
N LEU A 3 -8.57 5.89 3.75
CA LEU A 3 -9.38 5.34 4.82
C LEU A 3 -8.79 5.76 6.17
N GLY A 4 -9.57 6.47 6.98
CA GLY A 4 -9.23 6.72 8.38
C GLY A 4 -9.19 5.42 9.18
N GLN A 5 -8.73 5.46 10.44
CA GLN A 5 -8.57 4.25 11.27
C GLN A 5 -9.84 3.38 11.37
N GLU A 6 -11.01 4.00 11.56
CA GLU A 6 -12.28 3.25 11.60
C GLU A 6 -12.65 2.66 10.24
N GLY A 7 -12.32 3.34 9.15
CA GLY A 7 -12.48 2.83 7.79
C GLY A 7 -11.59 1.60 7.54
N LEU A 8 -10.31 1.68 7.92
CA LEU A 8 -9.37 0.57 7.82
C LEU A 8 -9.88 -0.64 8.60
N LYS A 9 -10.28 -0.46 9.87
CA LYS A 9 -10.86 -1.53 10.69
C LYS A 9 -12.13 -2.13 10.08
N LYS A 10 -13.00 -1.30 9.51
CA LYS A 10 -14.25 -1.75 8.89
C LYS A 10 -14.00 -2.57 7.62
N VAL A 11 -13.02 -2.19 6.81
CA VAL A 11 -12.73 -2.83 5.52
C VAL A 11 -11.78 -4.02 5.68
N PHE A 12 -10.74 -3.91 6.50
CA PHE A 12 -9.68 -4.92 6.62
C PHE A 12 -9.77 -5.73 7.92
N GLY A 13 -10.72 -5.39 8.80
CA GLY A 13 -10.86 -6.04 10.11
C GLY A 13 -9.99 -5.35 11.17
N SER A 14 -10.32 -5.60 12.44
CA SER A 14 -9.54 -5.10 13.57
C SER A 14 -8.53 -6.16 14.02
N PHE A 15 -7.35 -5.72 14.45
CA PHE A 15 -6.36 -6.59 15.08
C PHE A 15 -5.81 -5.98 16.36
N LYS A 16 -5.37 -6.86 17.26
CA LYS A 16 -4.51 -6.49 18.38
C LYS A 16 -3.07 -6.44 17.90
N TYR A 17 -2.27 -5.59 18.52
CA TYR A 17 -0.82 -5.55 18.31
C TYR A 17 -0.13 -5.16 19.62
N ARG A 18 1.19 -5.35 19.63
CA ARG A 18 2.09 -4.77 20.62
C ARG A 18 3.24 -4.07 19.91
N GLU A 19 3.86 -3.11 20.58
CA GLU A 19 5.10 -2.49 20.08
C GLU A 19 6.19 -3.55 19.90
N ASN A 20 6.97 -3.40 18.83
CA ASN A 20 8.14 -4.24 18.62
C ASN A 20 9.31 -3.71 19.48
N PRO A 21 9.83 -4.50 20.44
CA PRO A 21 10.89 -4.03 21.32
C PRO A 21 12.23 -3.80 20.60
N ARG A 22 12.40 -4.31 19.37
CA ARG A 22 13.65 -4.24 18.60
C ARG A 22 13.65 -3.11 17.56
N LYS A 23 12.50 -2.49 17.26
CA LYS A 23 12.40 -1.44 16.24
C LYS A 23 11.29 -0.45 16.60
N ARG A 24 11.68 0.76 17.00
CA ARG A 24 10.73 1.84 17.35
C ARG A 24 9.75 2.08 16.21
N GLY A 25 8.46 2.13 16.55
CA GLY A 25 7.37 2.35 15.60
C GLY A 25 6.99 1.14 14.75
N ALA A 26 7.70 0.03 14.84
CA ALA A 26 7.25 -1.25 14.30
C ALA A 26 6.33 -1.93 15.31
N VAL A 27 5.37 -2.71 14.82
CA VAL A 27 4.43 -3.45 15.65
C VAL A 27 4.46 -4.94 15.35
N ILE A 28 4.12 -5.73 16.35
CA ILE A 28 3.89 -7.17 16.23
C ILE A 28 2.37 -7.37 16.26
N ILE A 29 1.78 -7.60 15.09
CA ILE A 29 0.34 -7.83 14.91
C ILE A 29 -0.02 -9.26 15.38
N ASP A 30 -1.23 -9.43 15.90
CA ASP A 30 -1.79 -10.75 16.24
C ASP A 30 -1.58 -11.75 15.07
N PRO A 31 -0.79 -12.82 15.28
CA PRO A 31 -0.46 -13.75 14.22
C PRO A 31 -1.68 -14.51 13.68
N THR A 32 -2.77 -14.62 14.45
CA THR A 32 -4.03 -15.22 13.96
C THR A 32 -4.69 -14.33 12.92
N TRP A 33 -4.73 -13.02 13.16
CA TRP A 33 -5.22 -12.06 12.18
C TRP A 33 -4.34 -12.06 10.93
N VAL A 34 -3.01 -12.04 11.10
CA VAL A 34 -2.08 -12.08 9.95
C VAL A 34 -2.32 -13.31 9.08
N ARG A 35 -2.44 -14.51 9.67
CA ARG A 35 -2.70 -15.75 8.90
C ARG A 35 -4.05 -15.74 8.17
N ALA A 36 -5.06 -15.10 8.74
CA ALA A 36 -6.40 -15.04 8.14
C ALA A 36 -6.51 -13.99 7.02
N HIS A 37 -5.68 -12.94 7.06
CA HIS A 37 -5.89 -11.75 6.23
C HIS A 37 -4.74 -11.41 5.31
N ILE A 38 -3.51 -11.86 5.56
CA ILE A 38 -2.34 -11.52 4.73
C ILE A 38 -1.98 -12.71 3.85
N VAL A 39 -1.95 -12.47 2.54
CA VAL A 39 -1.60 -13.46 1.51
C VAL A 39 -0.46 -12.94 0.66
N SER A 40 0.26 -13.85 -0.01
CA SER A 40 1.32 -13.47 -0.95
C SER A 40 0.75 -13.31 -2.35
N ILE A 41 0.96 -12.14 -2.97
CA ILE A 41 0.75 -11.90 -4.39
C ILE A 41 2.08 -12.02 -5.16
N SER A 42 1.99 -12.28 -6.46
CA SER A 42 3.16 -12.39 -7.35
C SER A 42 3.13 -11.29 -8.40
N THR A 43 4.15 -10.42 -8.37
CA THR A 43 4.29 -9.29 -9.30
C THR A 43 5.59 -9.41 -10.10
N PRO A 44 5.77 -8.62 -11.18
CA PRO A 44 7.04 -8.54 -11.88
C PRO A 44 8.23 -8.12 -11.01
N PHE A 45 7.98 -7.49 -9.85
CA PHE A 45 8.99 -7.05 -8.88
C PHE A 45 9.23 -8.06 -7.74
N GLY A 46 8.60 -9.23 -7.80
CA GLY A 46 8.74 -10.29 -6.81
C GLY A 46 7.45 -10.60 -6.06
N ARG A 47 7.59 -11.25 -4.91
CA ARG A 47 6.46 -11.69 -4.08
C ARG A 47 6.26 -10.74 -2.92
N PHE A 48 5.05 -10.22 -2.77
CA PHE A 48 4.72 -9.28 -1.71
C PHE A 48 3.54 -9.79 -0.87
N PRO A 49 3.62 -9.67 0.46
CA PRO A 49 2.45 -9.85 1.32
C PRO A 49 1.50 -8.66 1.16
N CYS A 50 0.20 -8.94 1.00
CA CYS A 50 -0.87 -7.95 0.94
C CYS A 50 -2.14 -8.47 1.64
N HIS A 51 -3.10 -7.59 1.86
CA HIS A 51 -4.40 -8.02 2.38
C HIS A 51 -5.17 -8.85 1.34
N SER A 52 -5.75 -9.98 1.77
CA SER A 52 -6.47 -10.95 0.94
C SER A 52 -7.60 -10.31 0.13
N ARG A 53 -8.39 -9.44 0.77
CA ARG A 53 -9.48 -8.68 0.13
C ARG A 53 -9.08 -7.85 -1.09
N ILE A 54 -7.83 -7.42 -1.20
CA ILE A 54 -7.35 -6.60 -2.33
C ILE A 54 -6.24 -7.30 -3.11
N SER A 55 -6.00 -8.58 -2.86
CA SER A 55 -4.92 -9.33 -3.52
C SER A 55 -5.05 -9.29 -5.05
N HIS A 56 -6.26 -9.45 -5.58
CA HIS A 56 -6.53 -9.33 -7.01
C HIS A 56 -6.18 -7.94 -7.56
N GLN A 57 -6.79 -6.87 -7.04
CA GLN A 57 -6.56 -5.52 -7.56
C GLN A 57 -5.11 -5.05 -7.36
N MET A 58 -4.46 -5.44 -6.25
CA MET A 58 -3.08 -5.10 -5.98
C MET A 58 -2.15 -5.79 -6.98
N GLU A 59 -2.37 -7.08 -7.24
CA GLU A 59 -1.56 -7.82 -8.22
C GLU A 59 -1.79 -7.31 -9.65
N SER A 60 -3.05 -7.06 -10.04
CA SER A 60 -3.39 -6.52 -11.37
C SER A 60 -2.82 -5.12 -11.56
N PHE A 61 -2.98 -4.23 -10.58
CA PHE A 61 -2.46 -2.87 -10.63
C PHE A 61 -0.95 -2.86 -10.89
N VAL A 62 -0.16 -3.62 -10.11
CA VAL A 62 1.29 -3.66 -10.28
C VAL A 62 1.69 -4.28 -11.62
N ARG A 63 0.95 -5.30 -12.09
CA ARG A 63 1.25 -5.95 -13.36
C ARG A 63 1.00 -5.02 -14.54
N GLU A 64 -0.18 -4.41 -14.61
CA GLU A 64 -0.55 -3.47 -15.68
C GLU A 64 0.36 -2.25 -15.67
N ALA A 65 0.68 -1.71 -14.49
CA ALA A 65 1.60 -0.58 -14.38
C ALA A 65 3.02 -0.94 -14.87
N CYS A 66 3.45 -2.19 -14.66
CA CYS A 66 4.72 -2.69 -15.21
C CYS A 66 4.66 -2.88 -16.73
N GLU A 67 3.56 -3.41 -17.27
CA GLU A 67 3.34 -3.62 -18.70
C GLU A 67 3.32 -2.29 -19.46
N GLU A 68 2.74 -1.25 -18.87
CA GLU A 68 2.73 0.12 -19.38
C GLU A 68 4.03 0.89 -19.12
N LYS A 69 5.02 0.27 -18.46
CA LYS A 69 6.33 0.86 -18.12
C LYS A 69 6.23 2.11 -17.25
N LEU A 70 5.26 2.13 -16.34
CA LEU A 70 4.98 3.23 -15.40
C LEU A 70 5.64 3.03 -14.03
N VAL A 71 6.17 1.83 -13.76
CA VAL A 71 6.78 1.45 -12.48
C VAL A 71 8.20 0.97 -12.69
N THR A 72 9.12 1.46 -11.85
CA THR A 72 10.55 1.11 -11.81
C THR A 72 10.90 0.29 -10.58
N ASP A 73 10.25 0.56 -9.45
CA ASP A 73 10.48 -0.14 -8.19
C ASP A 73 9.23 -0.18 -7.28
N ILE A 74 9.25 -1.09 -6.30
CA ILE A 74 8.25 -1.21 -5.24
C ILE A 74 8.96 -1.12 -3.87
N GLY A 75 8.56 -0.15 -3.05
CA GLY A 75 9.09 0.07 -1.69
C GLY A 75 8.54 -0.89 -0.63
N GLY A 76 7.35 -1.43 -0.89
CA GLY A 76 6.70 -2.40 -0.02
C GLY A 76 5.19 -2.24 0.03
N ILE A 77 4.51 -3.32 0.42
CA ILE A 77 3.05 -3.37 0.56
C ILE A 77 2.69 -3.56 2.04
N TRP A 78 2.91 -4.75 2.58
CA TRP A 78 2.67 -5.01 3.99
C TRP A 78 3.89 -4.71 4.87
N VAL A 79 3.78 -3.66 5.69
CA VAL A 79 4.79 -3.25 6.68
C VAL A 79 4.09 -2.96 8.01
N ALA A 80 4.29 -3.83 9.00
CA ALA A 80 3.66 -3.72 10.32
C ALA A 80 4.30 -2.56 11.13
N ARG A 81 3.78 -1.34 10.96
CA ARG A 81 4.27 -0.13 11.62
C ARG A 81 3.20 0.93 11.88
N HIS A 82 3.53 1.85 12.77
CA HIS A 82 2.87 3.15 12.86
C HIS A 82 3.25 4.04 11.65
N VAL A 83 2.40 5.03 11.37
CA VAL A 83 2.68 6.06 10.37
C VAL A 83 4.02 6.74 10.69
N LEU A 84 4.90 6.88 9.69
CA LEU A 84 6.27 7.41 9.82
C LEU A 84 7.15 6.76 10.90
N TRP A 85 6.88 5.50 11.28
CA TRP A 85 7.62 4.82 12.36
C TRP A 85 7.55 5.55 13.73
N ASP A 86 6.49 6.34 13.98
CA ASP A 86 6.29 7.03 15.27
C ASP A 86 5.15 6.39 16.08
N PRO A 87 5.44 5.71 17.21
CA PRO A 87 4.42 5.08 18.07
C PRO A 87 3.31 6.02 18.56
N ARG A 88 3.54 7.32 18.52
CA ARG A 88 2.53 8.34 18.89
C ARG A 88 1.48 8.56 17.80
N ARG A 89 1.71 8.06 16.59
CA ARG A 89 0.80 8.16 15.45
C ARG A 89 -0.06 6.90 15.36
N SER A 90 -1.12 6.97 14.57
CA SER A 90 -1.96 5.80 14.29
C SER A 90 -1.20 4.71 13.51
N ILE A 91 -1.81 3.53 13.44
CA ILE A 91 -1.31 2.42 12.61
C ILE A 91 -1.39 2.79 11.13
N SER A 92 -0.35 2.46 10.37
CA SER A 92 -0.27 2.70 8.92
C SER A 92 -1.20 1.77 8.15
N GLY A 93 -1.72 2.17 6.99
CA GLY A 93 -2.45 1.24 6.11
C GLY A 93 -1.55 0.12 5.57
N HIS A 94 -0.24 0.37 5.41
CA HIS A 94 0.76 -0.70 5.21
C HIS A 94 0.68 -1.82 6.26
N ALA A 95 0.30 -1.54 7.51
CA ALA A 95 0.18 -2.59 8.53
C ALA A 95 -1.05 -3.49 8.29
N TYR A 96 -2.06 -2.98 7.60
CA TYR A 96 -3.20 -3.73 7.09
C TYR A 96 -2.89 -4.42 5.76
N GLY A 97 -1.79 -4.07 5.08
CA GLY A 97 -1.45 -4.60 3.75
C GLY A 97 -2.30 -4.01 2.63
N CYS A 98 -2.78 -2.77 2.81
CA CYS A 98 -3.66 -2.09 1.88
C CYS A 98 -3.05 -0.89 1.15
N ASP A 99 -1.79 -0.59 1.43
CA ASP A 99 -1.03 0.50 0.82
C ASP A 99 0.18 -0.08 0.07
N ILE A 100 0.68 0.65 -0.91
CA ILE A 100 1.88 0.32 -1.66
C ILE A 100 2.71 1.58 -1.92
N ASP A 101 4.02 1.48 -1.73
CA ASP A 101 4.96 2.53 -2.15
C ASP A 101 5.56 2.13 -3.51
N ILE A 102 5.50 3.02 -4.49
CA ILE A 102 5.91 2.82 -5.90
C ILE A 102 6.89 3.91 -6.33
N ASN A 103 7.88 3.58 -7.15
CA ASN A 103 8.89 4.51 -7.67
C ASN A 103 9.55 5.29 -6.51
N VAL A 104 9.98 4.55 -5.50
CA VAL A 104 10.52 5.09 -4.24
C VAL A 104 11.78 5.89 -4.48
N ASP A 105 12.62 5.47 -5.43
CA ASP A 105 13.83 6.23 -5.73
C ASP A 105 13.54 7.60 -6.37
N ASP A 106 12.43 7.75 -7.11
CA ASP A 106 11.94 9.06 -7.59
C ASP A 106 11.39 9.93 -6.44
N GLY A 107 11.05 9.31 -5.31
CA GLY A 107 10.66 9.98 -4.07
C GLY A 107 11.80 10.23 -3.08
N ARG A 108 13.05 10.03 -3.49
CA ARG A 108 14.23 10.41 -2.71
C ARG A 108 14.87 11.67 -3.28
N ASP A 109 15.67 12.35 -2.47
CA ASP A 109 16.60 13.38 -2.96
C ASP A 109 17.79 12.74 -3.71
N GLY A 110 17.51 12.12 -4.86
CA GLY A 110 18.46 11.34 -5.67
C GLY A 110 18.55 9.85 -5.30
N PRO A 111 19.24 9.02 -6.11
CA PRO A 111 19.35 7.57 -5.87
C PRO A 111 19.91 7.26 -4.48
N GLY A 112 19.16 6.49 -3.67
CA GLY A 112 19.56 6.17 -2.29
C GLY A 112 19.46 7.33 -1.28
N GLY A 113 18.97 8.50 -1.69
CA GLY A 113 18.76 9.68 -0.86
C GLY A 113 17.70 9.52 0.24
N ARG A 114 17.48 10.58 1.01
CA ARG A 114 16.44 10.61 2.05
C ARG A 114 15.06 10.59 1.39
N LEU A 115 14.10 9.90 2.01
CA LEU A 115 12.70 9.96 1.60
C LEU A 115 12.21 11.40 1.66
N ASN A 116 11.82 11.92 0.51
CA ASN A 116 11.29 13.24 0.34
C ASN A 116 9.77 13.19 0.50
N TYR A 117 9.32 13.31 1.76
CA TYR A 117 7.91 13.46 2.11
C TYR A 117 7.42 14.87 1.69
N GLY A 118 7.23 15.04 0.38
CA GLY A 118 6.65 16.23 -0.25
C GLY A 118 7.60 16.96 -1.21
N GLY A 119 7.25 16.96 -2.50
CA GLY A 119 7.74 17.94 -3.48
C GLY A 119 8.27 17.36 -4.78
N ASN A 120 8.93 16.19 -4.75
CA ASN A 120 9.72 15.74 -5.91
C ASN A 120 9.30 14.39 -6.52
N SER A 121 8.59 13.51 -5.81
CA SER A 121 8.06 12.28 -6.42
C SER A 121 6.87 12.62 -7.30
N HIS A 122 7.12 12.74 -8.61
CA HIS A 122 6.08 12.88 -9.62
C HIS A 122 5.85 11.51 -10.22
N GLN A 123 4.67 10.95 -9.96
CA GLN A 123 4.26 9.72 -10.62
C GLN A 123 3.81 10.02 -12.05
N PRO A 124 4.04 9.11 -13.02
CA PRO A 124 3.50 9.26 -14.36
C PRO A 124 1.97 9.45 -14.32
N ALA A 125 1.43 10.34 -15.16
CA ALA A 125 -0.02 10.60 -15.17
C ALA A 125 -0.84 9.31 -15.43
N GLY A 126 -0.34 8.43 -16.31
CA GLY A 126 -0.94 7.11 -16.56
C GLY A 126 -0.97 6.23 -15.31
N LEU A 127 0.02 6.33 -14.41
CA LEU A 127 0.03 5.58 -13.16
C LEU A 127 -1.06 6.06 -12.21
N LEU A 128 -1.29 7.38 -12.15
CA LEU A 128 -2.35 7.97 -11.33
C LEU A 128 -3.74 7.55 -11.81
N GLU A 129 -3.95 7.55 -13.13
CA GLU A 129 -5.20 7.09 -13.75
C GLU A 129 -5.42 5.59 -13.47
N LEU A 130 -4.39 4.77 -13.71
CA LEU A 130 -4.44 3.33 -13.47
C LEU A 130 -4.69 3.00 -11.99
N ALA A 131 -4.05 3.71 -11.07
CA ALA A 131 -4.29 3.58 -9.64
C ALA A 131 -5.75 3.86 -9.29
N ASN A 132 -6.33 4.95 -9.80
CA ASN A 132 -7.73 5.28 -9.57
C ASN A 132 -8.70 4.23 -10.14
N ASN A 133 -8.39 3.71 -11.34
CA ASN A 133 -9.15 2.61 -11.96
C ASN A 133 -9.14 1.37 -11.07
N TRP A 134 -7.98 1.05 -10.48
CA TRP A 134 -7.80 -0.04 -9.53
C TRP A 134 -8.19 0.28 -8.08
N GLY A 135 -8.84 1.43 -7.83
CA GLY A 135 -9.41 1.77 -6.53
C GLY A 135 -8.39 2.23 -5.49
N PHE A 136 -7.23 2.71 -5.94
CA PHE A 136 -6.21 3.36 -5.13
C PHE A 136 -6.28 4.88 -5.31
N GLU A 137 -5.92 5.60 -4.26
CA GLU A 137 -5.59 7.02 -4.35
C GLU A 137 -4.09 7.24 -4.24
N TRP A 138 -3.63 8.42 -4.61
CA TRP A 138 -2.23 8.83 -4.54
C TRP A 138 -1.98 9.80 -3.38
N GLY A 139 -0.93 9.55 -2.59
CA GLY A 139 -0.54 10.37 -1.46
C GLY A 139 -0.01 11.75 -1.84
N GLY A 140 0.39 11.96 -3.10
CA GLY A 140 0.78 13.28 -3.61
C GLY A 140 -0.36 14.30 -3.65
N ASP A 141 -1.62 13.83 -3.65
CA ASP A 141 -2.82 14.67 -3.61
C ASP A 141 -3.25 15.06 -2.19
N TRP A 142 -2.59 14.55 -1.15
CA TRP A 142 -2.94 14.87 0.23
C TRP A 142 -2.67 16.33 0.57
N ARG A 143 -3.62 16.98 1.26
CA ARG A 143 -3.55 18.44 1.54
C ARG A 143 -2.44 18.86 2.50
N ARG A 144 -1.98 17.98 3.40
CA ARG A 144 -1.06 18.34 4.50
C ARG A 144 0.28 17.62 4.45
N ASN A 145 0.27 16.31 4.25
CA ASN A 145 1.46 15.46 4.34
C ASN A 145 1.66 14.73 3.02
N LYS A 146 1.98 15.44 1.93
CA LYS A 146 2.12 14.82 0.61
C LYS A 146 3.15 13.69 0.64
N ASP A 147 2.81 12.57 0.03
CA ASP A 147 3.66 11.40 -0.06
C ASP A 147 3.56 10.81 -1.48
N GLY A 148 4.48 11.21 -2.36
CA GLY A 148 4.33 10.94 -3.79
C GLY A 148 4.69 9.51 -4.21
N MET A 149 5.32 8.70 -3.35
CA MET A 149 5.48 7.27 -3.60
C MET A 149 4.24 6.46 -3.19
N HIS A 150 3.39 7.03 -2.34
CA HIS A 150 2.39 6.27 -1.59
C HIS A 150 1.07 6.15 -2.34
N PHE A 151 0.53 4.94 -2.40
CA PHE A 151 -0.82 4.66 -2.89
C PHE A 151 -1.62 3.88 -1.86
N SER A 152 -2.84 4.32 -1.57
CA SER A 152 -3.71 3.70 -0.56
C SER A 152 -5.00 3.17 -1.17
N CYS A 153 -5.41 1.97 -0.80
CA CYS A 153 -6.71 1.44 -1.21
C CYS A 153 -7.87 2.28 -0.63
N ILE A 154 -8.71 2.83 -1.50
CA ILE A 154 -9.94 3.56 -1.14
C ILE A 154 -11.21 2.79 -1.51
N ARG A 155 -11.10 1.83 -2.42
CA ARG A 155 -12.22 0.98 -2.88
C ARG A 155 -11.72 -0.43 -3.14
N VAL A 156 -12.42 -1.41 -2.55
CA VAL A 156 -12.18 -2.83 -2.83
C VAL A 156 -12.83 -3.20 -4.16
N ILE A 157 -12.04 -3.71 -5.09
CA ILE A 157 -12.45 -4.25 -6.38
C ILE A 157 -12.33 -5.77 -6.29
N VAL A 158 -13.49 -6.41 -6.25
CA VAL A 158 -13.57 -7.87 -6.32
C VAL A 158 -13.36 -8.31 -7.75
N LYS A 159 -12.59 -9.39 -7.94
CA LYS A 159 -12.56 -10.09 -9.22
C LYS A 159 -14.01 -10.48 -9.52
N LYS A 160 -14.59 -9.98 -10.61
CA LYS A 160 -15.84 -10.57 -11.11
C LYS A 160 -15.48 -12.00 -11.47
N ASP A 161 -16.19 -12.97 -10.89
CA ASP A 161 -16.13 -14.33 -11.40
C ASP A 161 -16.34 -14.23 -12.91
N ALA A 162 -15.42 -14.76 -13.69
CA ALA A 162 -15.67 -14.95 -15.11
C ALA A 162 -16.99 -15.72 -15.17
N LEU A 163 -18.05 -15.07 -15.62
CA LEU A 163 -19.37 -15.68 -15.73
C LEU A 163 -19.16 -16.98 -16.51
N ILE A 164 -19.26 -18.11 -15.81
CA ILE A 164 -19.39 -19.40 -16.44
C ILE A 164 -20.72 -19.28 -17.18
N THR A 165 -20.61 -19.04 -18.49
CA THR A 165 -21.77 -19.08 -19.36
C THR A 165 -22.12 -20.57 -19.45
N PRO A 166 -23.34 -21.00 -19.08
CA PRO A 166 -23.76 -22.38 -19.25
C PRO A 166 -23.72 -22.81 -20.72
#